data_AF-A0AAU3NWD8-F1
#
_entry.id   AF-A0AAU3NWD8-F1
#
_cell.length_a   1.000
_cell.length_b   1.000
_cell.length_c   1.000
_cell.angle_alpha   90.00
_cell.angle_beta   90.00
_cell.angle_gamma   90.00
#
_symmetry.space_group_name_H-M   'P 1'
#
loop_
_entity.id
_entity.type
_entity.pdbx_description
1 polymer ?
#
loop_
_entity_poly.entity_id
_entity_poly.type
_entity_poly.pdbx_seq_one_letter_code
_entity_poly.pdbx_strand_id
1 'polypeptide(L)'
;MSHPDTPAVRTPREVLASYHQAMLDKSPDDLADLYAMDAVHEFPFASPGFPPRYEGREAVRAGYRAAWGTSPVQVQEVRKIAAYETADPEVIR
;
A
#
# COMPACT_ATOMS: atom_id res chain seq x y z
N MET A 1 25.18 -12.78 6.30
CA MET A 1 23.78 -13.19 6.38
C MET A 1 22.95 -11.92 6.45
N SER A 2 22.42 -11.51 5.31
CA SER A 2 21.67 -10.25 5.18
C SER A 2 20.45 -10.32 6.08
N HIS A 3 20.33 -9.39 7.03
CA HIS A 3 19.07 -9.22 7.75
C HIS A 3 18.00 -8.88 6.70
N PRO A 4 16.84 -9.55 6.68
CA PRO A 4 15.74 -9.10 5.84
C PRO A 4 15.44 -7.64 6.23
N ASP A 5 15.22 -6.79 5.24
CA ASP A 5 14.74 -5.42 5.40
C ASP A 5 13.39 -5.47 6.12
N THR A 6 13.41 -5.51 7.45
CA THR A 6 12.23 -5.40 8.29
C THR A 6 11.75 -3.95 8.17
N PRO A 7 10.54 -3.69 7.67
CA PRO A 7 10.01 -2.33 7.61
C PRO A 7 10.04 -1.69 8.99
N ALA A 8 10.36 -0.39 9.05
CA ALA A 8 10.42 0.34 10.31
C ALA A 8 9.12 0.16 11.11
N VAL A 9 9.23 -0.02 12.43
CA VAL A 9 8.09 -0.19 13.33
C VAL A 9 7.24 1.07 13.27
N ARG A 10 6.01 0.93 12.76
CA ARG A 10 5.02 2.00 12.58
C ARG A 10 3.69 1.48 13.12
N THR A 11 2.90 2.37 13.71
CA THR A 11 1.51 2.09 14.02
C THR A 11 0.70 1.95 12.71
N PRO A 12 -0.43 1.23 12.68
CA PRO A 12 -1.25 1.12 11.47
C PRO A 12 -1.71 2.47 10.92
N ARG A 13 -1.91 3.46 11.80
CA ARG A 13 -2.29 4.83 11.41
C ARG A 13 -1.17 5.55 10.66
N GLU A 14 0.09 5.35 11.07
CA GLU A 14 1.26 5.87 10.37
C GLU A 14 1.44 5.16 9.03
N VAL A 15 1.21 3.83 8.97
CA VAL A 15 1.21 3.08 7.71
C VAL A 15 0.18 3.66 6.73
N LEU A 16 -1.05 3.91 7.18
CA LEU A 16 -2.08 4.52 6.32
C LEU A 16 -1.71 5.92 5.84
N ALA A 17 -1.10 6.74 6.71
CA ALA A 17 -0.64 8.07 6.33
C ALA A 17 0.45 8.01 5.25
N SER A 18 1.45 7.13 5.42
CA SER A 18 2.50 6.89 4.42
C SER A 18 1.95 6.30 3.13
N TYR A 19 0.94 5.41 3.21
CA TYR A 19 0.26 4.86 2.04
C TYR A 19 -0.39 5.97 1.21
N HIS A 20 -1.11 6.90 1.85
CA HIS A 20 -1.68 8.06 1.16
C HIS A 20 -0.61 8.96 0.53
N GLN A 21 0.52 9.17 1.21
CA GLN A 21 1.62 9.95 0.66
C GLN A 21 2.21 9.27 -0.59
N ALA A 22 2.45 7.97 -0.55
CA ALA A 22 2.92 7.21 -1.71
C ALA A 22 1.94 7.27 -2.90
N MET A 23 0.62 7.32 -2.64
CA MET A 23 -0.38 7.55 -3.68
C MET A 23 -0.30 8.95 -4.31
N LEU A 24 -0.09 9.99 -3.49
CA LEU A 24 0.06 11.37 -3.96
C LEU A 24 1.30 11.51 -4.85
N ASP A 25 2.41 10.94 -4.39
CA ASP A 25 3.70 10.96 -5.09
C ASP A 25 3.75 9.95 -6.25
N LYS A 26 2.73 9.09 -6.38
CA LYS A 26 2.69 7.94 -7.29
C LYS A 26 3.97 7.09 -7.23
N SER A 27 4.48 6.89 -6.01
CA SER A 27 5.72 6.17 -5.76
C SER A 27 5.43 4.70 -5.43
N PRO A 28 5.57 3.76 -6.40
CA PRO A 28 5.38 2.34 -6.12
C PRO A 28 6.47 1.80 -5.19
N ASP A 29 7.61 2.48 -5.12
CA ASP A 29 8.74 2.10 -4.26
C ASP A 29 8.45 2.46 -2.80
N ASP A 30 8.05 3.71 -2.53
CA ASP A 30 7.65 4.12 -1.17
C ASP A 30 6.44 3.32 -0.67
N LEU A 31 5.51 2.98 -1.56
CA LEU A 31 4.39 2.12 -1.24
C LEU A 31 4.87 0.72 -0.84
N ALA A 32 5.73 0.09 -1.65
CA ALA A 32 6.20 -1.27 -1.41
C ALA A 32 7.00 -1.38 -0.10
N ASP A 33 7.70 -0.33 0.31
CA ASP A 33 8.49 -0.32 1.55
C ASP A 33 7.62 -0.32 2.83
N LEU A 34 6.29 -0.18 2.70
CA LEU A 34 5.33 -0.40 3.78
C LEU A 34 4.98 -1.89 3.99
N TYR A 35 5.31 -2.76 3.03
CA TYR A 35 4.91 -4.17 3.03
C TYR A 35 6.03 -5.07 3.57
N ALA A 36 5.64 -6.07 4.36
CA ALA A 36 6.52 -7.21 4.64
C ALA A 36 6.81 -7.99 3.34
N MET A 37 7.92 -8.74 3.32
CA MET A 37 8.35 -9.48 2.12
C MET A 37 7.28 -10.42 1.58
N ASP A 38 6.50 -11.04 2.47
CA ASP A 38 5.43 -12.00 2.22
C ASP A 38 4.01 -11.42 2.36
N ALA A 39 3.88 -10.09 2.44
CA ALA A 39 2.60 -9.44 2.63
C ALA A 39 1.63 -9.70 1.46
N VAL A 40 0.33 -9.72 1.77
CA VAL A 40 -0.73 -9.84 0.78
C VAL A 40 -1.48 -8.52 0.67
N HIS A 41 -1.65 -8.02 -0.55
CA HIS A 41 -2.52 -6.88 -0.84
C HIS A 41 -3.75 -7.36 -1.60
N GLU A 42 -4.94 -7.18 -1.04
CA GLU A 42 -6.18 -7.65 -1.66
C GLU A 42 -7.01 -6.49 -2.21
N PHE A 43 -7.68 -6.74 -3.33
CA PHE A 43 -8.63 -5.82 -3.96
C PHE A 43 -10.04 -6.44 -3.93
N PRO A 44 -10.81 -6.30 -2.84
CA PRO A 44 -12.13 -6.91 -2.72
C PRO A 44 -13.13 -6.46 -3.80
N PHE A 45 -12.89 -5.28 -4.38
CA PHE A 45 -13.72 -4.67 -5.42
C PHE A 45 -12.91 -4.40 -6.71
N ALA A 46 -12.04 -5.34 -7.10
CA ALA A 46 -11.28 -5.26 -8.34
C ALA A 46 -12.19 -5.21 -9.58
N SER A 47 -11.80 -4.44 -10.59
CA SER A 47 -12.47 -4.47 -11.90
C SER A 47 -12.21 -5.82 -12.61
N PRO A 48 -13.12 -6.27 -13.48
CA PRO A 48 -12.87 -7.45 -14.31
C PRO A 48 -11.56 -7.33 -15.10
N GLY A 49 -10.71 -8.35 -15.03
CA GLY A 49 -9.39 -8.38 -15.67
C GLY A 49 -8.25 -7.75 -14.86
N PHE A 50 -8.54 -7.16 -13.70
CA PHE A 50 -7.52 -6.74 -12.74
C PHE A 50 -7.26 -7.88 -11.74
N PRO A 51 -5.99 -8.12 -11.34
CA PRO A 51 -5.67 -9.16 -10.36
C PRO A 51 -6.41 -8.89 -9.03
N PRO A 52 -7.03 -9.91 -8.42
CA PRO A 52 -7.80 -9.73 -7.18
C PRO A 52 -6.90 -9.50 -5.95
N ARG A 53 -5.61 -9.82 -6.07
CA ARG A 53 -4.60 -9.63 -5.03
C ARG A 53 -3.18 -9.65 -5.59
N TYR A 54 -2.25 -9.11 -4.80
CA TYR A 54 -0.80 -9.26 -4.96
C TYR A 54 -0.23 -10.04 -3.78
N GLU A 55 0.69 -10.96 -4.06
CA GLU A 55 1.38 -11.78 -3.06
C GLU A 55 2.87 -11.42 -3.02
N GLY A 56 3.31 -10.87 -1.89
CA GLY A 56 4.65 -10.40 -1.64
C GLY A 56 4.88 -8.94 -2.03
N ARG A 57 5.84 -8.31 -1.32
CA ARG A 57 6.20 -6.89 -1.52
C ARG A 57 6.52 -6.55 -2.96
N GLU A 58 7.26 -7.41 -3.65
CA GLU A 58 7.69 -7.13 -5.03
C GLU A 58 6.55 -7.26 -6.04
N ALA A 59 5.52 -8.09 -5.76
CA ALA A 59 4.31 -8.13 -6.58
C ALA A 59 3.50 -6.83 -6.43
N VAL A 60 3.41 -6.29 -5.21
CA VAL A 60 2.81 -4.98 -4.94
C VAL A 60 3.56 -3.88 -5.71
N ARG A 61 4.90 -3.85 -5.59
CA ARG A 61 5.76 -2.87 -6.29
C ARG A 61 5.52 -2.91 -7.80
N ALA A 62 5.53 -4.09 -8.41
CA ALA A 62 5.34 -4.26 -9.85
C ALA A 62 3.92 -3.87 -10.30
N GLY A 63 2.90 -4.30 -9.57
CA GLY A 63 1.49 -4.02 -9.88
C GLY A 63 1.18 -2.52 -9.85
N TYR A 64 1.61 -1.83 -8.79
CA TYR A 64 1.40 -0.39 -8.68
C TYR A 64 2.28 0.41 -9.65
N ARG A 65 3.50 -0.04 -9.96
CA ARG A 65 4.32 0.58 -11.01
C ARG A 65 3.62 0.53 -12.37
N ALA A 66 3.04 -0.61 -12.72
CA ALA A 66 2.26 -0.75 -13.94
C ALA A 66 1.00 0.15 -13.92
N ALA A 67 0.23 0.13 -12.82
CA ALA A 67 -1.02 0.88 -12.71
C ALA A 67 -0.82 2.41 -12.69
N TRP A 68 0.20 2.91 -11.99
CA TRP A 68 0.46 4.34 -11.83
C TRP A 68 1.31 4.92 -12.95
N GLY A 69 2.28 4.16 -13.47
CA GLY A 69 3.22 4.61 -14.50
C GLY A 69 2.56 4.88 -15.86
N THR A 70 1.46 4.20 -16.18
CA THR A 70 0.70 4.44 -17.43
C THR A 70 -0.43 5.44 -17.26
N SER A 71 -0.70 5.90 -16.03
CA SER A 71 -1.86 6.74 -15.73
C SER A 71 -1.53 8.23 -15.87
N PRO A 72 -2.24 9.00 -16.71
CA PRO A 72 -2.05 10.46 -16.84
C PRO A 72 -2.67 11.24 -15.66
N VAL A 73 -3.40 10.58 -14.76
CA VAL A 73 -4.09 11.21 -13.63
C VAL A 73 -3.08 11.82 -12.65
N GLN A 74 -3.35 13.01 -12.13
CA GLN A 74 -2.54 13.61 -11.06
C GLN A 74 -3.38 13.61 -9.77
N VAL A 75 -2.90 12.93 -8.74
CA VAL A 75 -3.58 12.89 -7.43
C VAL A 75 -3.21 14.17 -6.69
N GLN A 76 -4.18 15.04 -6.42
CA GLN A 76 -3.94 16.32 -5.75
C GLN A 76 -4.11 16.24 -4.23
N GLU A 77 -5.00 15.36 -3.77
CA GLU A 77 -5.33 15.22 -2.35
C GLU A 77 -5.88 13.82 -2.09
N VAL A 78 -5.56 13.27 -0.92
CA VAL A 78 -6.30 12.16 -0.32
C VAL A 78 -6.98 12.66 0.96
N ARG A 79 -8.27 12.93 0.87
CA ARG A 79 -9.06 13.43 2.00
C ARG A 79 -9.51 12.28 2.90
N LYS A 80 -8.96 12.21 4.11
CA LYS A 80 -9.41 11.27 5.14
C LYS A 80 -10.74 11.74 5.73
N ILE A 81 -11.83 11.03 5.42
CA ILE A 81 -13.16 11.31 6.00
C ILE A 81 -13.32 10.63 7.35
N ALA A 82 -12.91 9.36 7.46
CA ALA A 82 -12.92 8.60 8.70
C ALA A 82 -11.84 7.51 8.67
N ALA A 83 -11.34 7.14 9.84
CA ALA A 83 -10.53 5.96 10.08
C ALA A 83 -10.77 5.55 11.54
N TYR A 84 -11.13 4.30 11.77
CA TYR A 84 -11.57 3.76 13.05
C TYR A 84 -10.54 2.77 13.58
N GLU A 85 -10.28 2.86 14.89
CA GLU A 85 -9.53 1.83 15.59
C GLU A 85 -10.41 0.60 15.80
N THR A 86 -9.77 -0.57 15.81
CA THR A 86 -10.44 -1.82 16.16
C THR A 86 -9.98 -2.30 17.53
N ALA A 87 -10.56 -3.41 18.02
CA ALA A 87 -10.08 -4.04 19.25
C ALA A 87 -8.65 -4.61 19.11
N ASP A 88 -8.21 -4.87 17.88
CA ASP A 88 -6.84 -5.24 17.56
C ASP A 88 -6.03 -3.97 17.23
N PRO A 89 -5.00 -3.61 18.02
CA PRO A 89 -4.21 -2.40 17.80
C PRO A 89 -3.40 -2.43 16.50
N GLU A 90 -3.22 -3.60 15.88
CA GLU A 90 -2.54 -3.78 14.59
C GLU A 90 -3.50 -3.57 13.40
N VAL A 91 -4.80 -3.32 13.66
CA VAL A 91 -5.84 -3.23 12.63
C VAL A 91 -6.62 -1.91 12.72
N ILE A 92 -6.83 -1.28 11.57
CA ILE A 92 -7.66 -0.09 11.39
C ILE A 92 -8.71 -0.34 10.30
N ARG A 93 -9.85 0.38 10.39
CA ARG A 93 -11.02 0.26 9.50
C ARG A 93 -11.44 1.60 8.92
#